data_AF-A0A2U1KHT0-F1
#
_entry.id   AF-A0A2U1KHT0-F1
#
_cell.length_a   1.000
_cell.length_b   1.000
_cell.length_c   1.000
_cell.angle_alpha   90.00
_cell.angle_beta   90.00
_cell.angle_gamma   90.00
#
_symmetry.space_group_name_H-M   'P 1'
#
loop_
_entity.id
_entity.type
_entity.pdbx_description
1 polymer ?
#
loop_
_entity_poly.entity_id
_entity_poly.type
_entity_poly.pdbx_seq_one_letter_code
_entity_poly.pdbx_strand_id
1 'polypeptide(L)'
;MADERKKLMEDEWKSLIPSDRQVSRAHDFPPNFLFGVATSAYQVEGAANEGGRGPCIWDAFSHTNGKIKDGKNGDVAVDQYHRYKEDVDLIAKLGFGVYRFSVSWSRIYPGKSPHHFSPNMPAVTIISDLSC
;
A
#
# COMPACT_ATOMS: atom_id res chain seq x y z
N MET A 1 15.32 17.67 19.67
CA MET A 1 15.99 17.06 18.50
C MET A 1 15.03 16.63 17.38
N ALA A 2 14.27 15.53 17.50
CA ALA A 2 13.39 15.06 16.41
C ALA A 2 12.18 15.99 16.17
N ASP A 3 11.54 16.45 17.24
CA ASP A 3 10.37 17.33 17.16
C ASP A 3 10.74 18.74 16.67
N GLU A 4 11.90 19.26 17.07
CA GLU A 4 12.43 20.53 16.56
C GLU A 4 12.73 20.46 15.06
N ARG A 5 13.30 19.35 14.59
CA ARG A 5 13.57 19.14 13.17
C ARG A 5 12.28 19.05 12.35
N LYS A 6 11.24 18.41 12.90
CA LYS A 6 9.92 18.34 12.27
C LYS A 6 9.31 19.74 12.16
N LYS A 7 9.38 20.53 13.23
CA LYS A 7 8.88 21.91 13.26
C LYS A 7 9.61 22.81 12.26
N LEU A 8 10.94 22.70 12.18
CA LEU A 8 11.75 23.44 11.21
C LEU A 8 11.36 23.11 9.76
N MET A 9 11.16 21.83 9.46
CA MET A 9 10.73 21.36 8.14
C MET A 9 9.32 21.85 7.80
N GLU A 10 8.40 21.87 8.77
CA GLU A 10 7.04 22.40 8.59
C GLU A 10 7.03 23.90 8.34
N ASP A 11 7.86 24.66 9.05
CA ASP A 11 7.94 26.11 8.91
C ASP A 11 8.62 26.51 7.58
N GLU A 12 9.68 25.78 7.19
CA GLU A 12 10.31 25.90 5.87
C GLU A 12 9.32 25.58 4.76
N TRP A 13 8.60 24.46 4.86
CA TRP A 13 7.58 24.06 3.89
C TRP A 13 6.48 25.12 3.72
N LYS A 14 5.99 25.70 4.82
CA LYS A 14 4.99 26.77 4.79
C LYS A 14 5.51 28.06 4.13
N SER A 15 6.81 28.34 4.23
CA SER A 15 7.42 29.51 3.59
C SER A 15 7.63 29.34 2.08
N LEU A 16 7.75 28.09 1.60
CA LEU A 16 8.01 27.76 0.20
C LEU A 16 6.75 27.69 -0.67
N ILE A 17 5.56 27.58 -0.07
CA ILE A 17 4.29 27.51 -0.80
C ILE A 17 3.66 28.91 -0.82
N PRO A 18 3.57 29.59 -1.98
CA PRO A 18 2.86 30.84 -2.08
C PRO A 18 1.39 30.66 -1.66
N SER A 19 0.94 31.43 -0.67
CA SER A 19 -0.40 31.33 -0.08
C SER A 19 -1.55 31.68 -1.04
N ASP A 20 -1.25 32.26 -2.20
CA ASP A 20 -2.25 33.01 -2.97
C ASP A 20 -2.92 32.21 -4.10
N ARG A 21 -2.40 31.03 -4.46
CA ARG A 21 -3.02 30.18 -5.49
C ARG A 21 -3.42 28.82 -4.94
N GLN A 22 -4.72 28.62 -4.76
CA GLN A 22 -5.28 27.30 -4.50
C GLN A 22 -5.42 26.53 -5.82
N VAL A 23 -4.78 25.35 -5.89
CA VAL A 23 -4.96 24.42 -7.02
C VAL A 23 -6.32 23.75 -6.91
N SER A 24 -7.08 23.73 -7.99
CA SER A 24 -8.41 23.14 -8.07
C SER A 24 -8.46 22.00 -9.10
N ARG A 25 -9.15 20.91 -8.74
CA ARG A 25 -9.35 19.79 -9.67
C ARG A 25 -10.20 20.17 -10.89
N ALA A 26 -11.06 21.18 -10.74
CA ALA A 26 -12.02 21.59 -11.77
C ALA A 26 -11.42 22.51 -12.85
N HIS A 27 -10.42 23.33 -12.51
CA HIS A 27 -9.91 24.37 -13.43
C HIS A 27 -8.46 24.15 -13.86
N ASP A 28 -7.64 23.46 -13.06
CA ASP A 28 -6.22 23.29 -13.36
C ASP A 28 -5.89 21.97 -14.09
N PHE A 29 -6.88 21.08 -14.30
CA PHE A 29 -6.68 19.76 -14.91
C PHE A 29 -7.69 19.48 -16.03
N PRO A 30 -7.35 18.62 -17.02
CA PRO A 30 -8.28 18.18 -18.05
C PRO A 30 -9.54 17.51 -17.45
N PRO A 31 -10.72 17.60 -18.11
CA PRO A 31 -11.98 17.07 -17.59
C PRO A 31 -11.97 15.59 -17.18
N ASN A 32 -11.11 14.78 -17.81
CA ASN A 32 -10.99 13.34 -17.57
C ASN A 32 -9.69 12.97 -16.83
N PHE A 33 -9.05 13.93 -16.16
CA PHE A 33 -7.85 13.65 -15.39
C PHE A 33 -8.19 12.79 -14.16
N LEU A 34 -7.45 11.69 -13.99
CA LEU A 34 -7.69 10.73 -12.92
C LEU A 34 -6.83 11.06 -11.70
N PHE A 35 -7.48 11.36 -10.59
CA PHE A 35 -6.83 11.43 -9.28
C PHE A 35 -7.07 10.13 -8.52
N GLY A 36 -5.98 9.56 -8.04
CA GLY A 36 -6.02 8.31 -7.30
C GLY A 36 -4.93 8.20 -6.26
N VAL A 37 -5.00 7.10 -5.52
CA VAL A 37 -3.97 6.69 -4.56
C VAL A 37 -3.29 5.41 -5.03
N ALA A 38 -2.10 5.13 -4.51
CA ALA A 38 -1.35 3.94 -4.87
C ALA A 38 -0.72 3.26 -3.65
N THR A 39 -0.76 1.93 -3.63
CA THR A 39 -0.15 1.08 -2.60
C THR A 39 0.63 -0.07 -3.22
N SER A 40 1.38 -0.80 -2.39
CA SER A 40 1.96 -2.09 -2.78
C SER A 40 1.70 -3.16 -1.72
N ALA A 41 1.54 -4.39 -2.16
CA ALA A 41 1.03 -5.51 -1.36
C ALA A 41 1.78 -5.68 -0.04
N TYR A 42 3.11 -5.79 -0.09
CA TYR A 42 3.93 -6.03 1.10
C TYR A 42 3.92 -4.86 2.08
N GLN A 43 3.65 -3.64 1.60
CA GLN A 43 3.61 -2.45 2.47
C GLN A 43 2.30 -2.33 3.25
N VAL A 44 1.20 -2.92 2.77
CA VAL A 44 -0.14 -2.64 3.30
C VAL A 44 -0.94 -3.87 3.69
N GLU A 45 -0.81 -4.99 2.97
CA GLU A 45 -1.68 -6.16 3.16
C GLU A 45 -1.51 -6.79 4.54
N GLY A 46 -0.27 -7.08 4.95
CA GLY A 46 -0.03 -7.97 6.08
C GLY A 46 -0.44 -9.41 5.78
N ALA A 47 -0.89 -10.12 6.82
CA ALA A 47 -1.36 -11.49 6.73
C ALA A 47 -0.32 -12.41 6.03
N ALA A 48 0.96 -12.22 6.41
CA ALA A 48 2.11 -12.78 5.69
C ALA A 48 2.10 -14.32 5.63
N ASN A 49 1.49 -14.97 6.63
CA ASN A 49 1.39 -16.42 6.78
C ASN A 49 -0.06 -16.95 6.68
N GLU A 50 -1.00 -16.12 6.21
CA GLU A 50 -2.42 -16.47 6.12
C GLU A 50 -2.90 -16.69 4.69
N GLY A 51 -4.07 -17.30 4.56
CA GLY A 51 -4.75 -17.47 3.28
C GLY A 51 -3.93 -18.25 2.24
N GLY A 52 -3.00 -19.10 2.67
CA GLY A 52 -2.15 -19.91 1.78
C GLY A 52 -0.97 -19.15 1.16
N ARG A 53 -0.65 -17.93 1.60
CA ARG A 53 0.50 -17.16 1.11
C ARG A 53 1.82 -17.88 1.42
N GLY A 54 2.71 -17.93 0.42
CA GLY A 54 4.10 -18.36 0.58
C GLY A 54 5.03 -17.19 0.93
N PRO A 55 6.21 -17.47 1.51
CA PRO A 55 7.20 -16.44 1.81
C PRO A 55 7.75 -15.81 0.51
N CYS A 56 8.10 -14.54 0.57
CA CYS A 56 8.79 -13.80 -0.47
C CYS A 56 10.15 -13.29 0.04
N ILE A 57 10.94 -12.72 -0.86
CA ILE A 57 12.29 -12.20 -0.53
C ILE A 57 12.25 -11.11 0.55
N TRP A 58 11.17 -10.33 0.62
CA TRP A 58 11.02 -9.27 1.62
C TRP A 58 10.72 -9.82 3.01
N ASP A 59 10.02 -10.96 3.13
CA ASP A 59 9.85 -11.65 4.42
C ASP A 59 11.25 -12.01 4.97
N ALA A 60 12.09 -12.67 4.18
CA ALA A 60 13.46 -13.03 4.61
C ALA A 60 14.33 -11.80 4.93
N PHE A 61 14.26 -10.75 4.09
CA PHE A 61 15.08 -9.55 4.27
C PHE A 61 14.69 -8.77 5.53
N SER A 62 13.38 -8.56 5.76
CA SER A 62 12.90 -7.75 6.89
C SER A 62 13.06 -8.46 8.23
N HIS A 63 13.04 -9.79 8.26
CA HIS A 63 13.34 -10.60 9.45
C HIS A 63 14.85 -10.72 9.74
N THR A 64 15.73 -10.17 8.90
CA THR A 64 17.18 -10.15 9.15
C THR A 64 17.55 -8.97 10.06
N ASN A 65 18.11 -9.27 11.24
CA ASN A 65 18.55 -8.25 12.20
C ASN A 65 19.44 -7.17 11.56
N GLY A 66 19.11 -5.91 11.80
CA GLY A 66 19.86 -4.75 11.33
C GLY A 66 19.62 -4.36 9.87
N LYS A 67 18.76 -5.06 9.12
CA LYS A 67 18.37 -4.67 7.75
C LYS A 67 17.28 -3.61 7.69
N ILE A 68 16.42 -3.57 8.70
CA ILE A 68 15.37 -2.55 8.84
C ILE A 68 15.74 -1.62 9.98
N LYS A 69 15.69 -0.31 9.73
CA LYS A 69 16.14 0.73 10.67
C LYS A 69 15.47 0.64 12.04
N ASP A 70 14.17 0.32 12.09
CA ASP A 70 13.40 0.15 13.32
C ASP A 70 13.09 -1.32 13.66
N GLY A 71 13.70 -2.27 12.93
CA GLY A 71 13.55 -3.70 13.16
C GLY A 71 12.15 -4.26 12.86
N LYS A 72 11.27 -3.50 12.21
CA LYS A 72 9.91 -3.96 11.86
C LYS A 72 9.88 -4.76 10.57
N ASN A 73 8.77 -5.45 10.33
CA ASN A 73 8.52 -6.26 9.16
C ASN A 73 7.10 -6.00 8.59
N GLY A 74 6.78 -6.70 7.50
CA GLY A 74 5.49 -6.62 6.81
C GLY A 74 4.47 -7.67 7.27
N ASP A 75 4.67 -8.34 8.41
CA ASP A 75 3.85 -9.49 8.81
C ASP A 75 2.38 -9.09 9.00
N VAL A 76 2.15 -7.90 9.57
CA VAL A 76 0.82 -7.30 9.82
C VAL A 76 0.60 -6.03 8.98
N ALA A 77 1.64 -5.22 8.75
CA ALA A 77 1.54 -3.94 8.04
C ALA A 77 0.40 -3.04 8.60
N VAL A 78 -0.51 -2.55 7.74
CA VAL A 78 -1.73 -1.84 8.15
C VAL A 78 -2.98 -2.73 8.09
N ASP A 79 -2.78 -4.05 7.92
CA ASP A 79 -3.83 -5.06 7.91
C ASP A 79 -4.90 -4.88 6.80
N GLN A 80 -4.48 -4.31 5.65
CA GLN A 80 -5.38 -4.11 4.52
C GLN A 80 -5.93 -5.44 3.99
N TYR A 81 -5.24 -6.58 4.19
CA TYR A 81 -5.75 -7.89 3.78
C TYR A 81 -7.13 -8.20 4.39
N HIS A 82 -7.35 -7.80 5.65
CA HIS A 82 -8.64 -7.97 6.32
C HIS A 82 -9.55 -6.74 6.18
N ARG A 83 -8.96 -5.55 6.03
CA ARG A 83 -9.65 -4.25 6.08
C ARG A 83 -9.89 -3.60 4.72
N TYR A 84 -9.61 -4.28 3.62
CA TYR A 84 -9.63 -3.69 2.27
C TYR A 84 -10.94 -2.95 1.92
N LYS A 85 -12.09 -3.42 2.45
CA LYS A 85 -13.39 -2.74 2.26
C LYS A 85 -13.43 -1.37 2.93
N GLU A 86 -12.90 -1.26 4.15
CA GLU A 86 -12.79 0.00 4.88
C GLU A 86 -11.85 0.97 4.15
N ASP A 87 -10.75 0.45 3.61
CA ASP A 87 -9.77 1.25 2.86
C ASP A 87 -10.36 1.79 1.55
N VAL A 88 -11.09 0.97 0.79
CA VAL A 88 -11.78 1.41 -0.44
C VAL A 88 -12.84 2.47 -0.11
N ASP A 89 -13.62 2.27 0.96
CA ASP A 89 -14.61 3.26 1.42
C ASP A 89 -13.95 4.60 1.80
N LEU A 90 -12.78 4.56 2.45
CA LEU A 90 -12.01 5.75 2.79
C LEU A 90 -11.51 6.49 1.55
N ILE A 91 -10.98 5.76 0.56
CA ILE A 91 -10.51 6.32 -0.71
C ILE A 91 -11.65 7.03 -1.45
N ALA A 92 -12.83 6.41 -1.50
CA ALA A 92 -14.02 6.99 -2.08
C ALA A 92 -14.49 8.26 -1.33
N LYS A 93 -14.51 8.22 0.02
CA LYS A 93 -14.88 9.38 0.86
C LYS A 93 -13.92 10.56 0.71
N LEU A 94 -12.64 10.30 0.43
CA LEU A 94 -11.64 11.33 0.12
C LEU A 94 -11.75 11.88 -1.32
N GLY A 95 -12.70 11.37 -2.11
CA GLY A 95 -12.99 11.84 -3.46
C GLY A 95 -11.97 11.39 -4.48
N PHE A 96 -11.29 10.27 -4.27
CA PHE A 96 -10.42 9.65 -5.29
C PHE A 96 -11.23 8.69 -6.15
N GLY A 97 -11.03 8.78 -7.46
CA GLY A 97 -11.73 7.93 -8.43
C GLY A 97 -10.91 6.72 -8.90
N VAL A 98 -9.65 6.63 -8.48
CA VAL A 98 -8.73 5.55 -8.90
C VAL A 98 -7.96 5.03 -7.70
N TYR A 99 -7.87 3.70 -7.60
CA TYR A 99 -6.99 3.03 -6.68
C TYR A 99 -6.05 2.08 -7.43
N ARG A 100 -4.74 2.37 -7.39
CA ARG A 100 -3.70 1.48 -7.91
C ARG A 100 -3.12 0.63 -6.78
N PHE A 101 -3.21 -0.68 -6.90
CA PHE A 101 -2.55 -1.61 -5.98
C PHE A 101 -1.69 -2.61 -6.76
N SER A 102 -0.78 -3.32 -6.06
CA SER A 102 -0.02 -4.43 -6.63
C SER A 102 -0.51 -5.75 -6.05
N VAL A 103 -0.44 -6.82 -6.83
CA VAL A 103 -0.77 -8.18 -6.36
C VAL A 103 0.46 -8.89 -5.80
N SER A 104 0.32 -9.51 -4.63
CA SER A 104 1.36 -10.34 -4.01
C SER A 104 1.59 -11.65 -4.77
N TRP A 105 2.71 -11.76 -5.49
CA TRP A 105 3.01 -12.97 -6.29
C TRP A 105 3.03 -14.24 -5.44
N SER A 106 3.68 -14.19 -4.27
CA SER A 106 3.75 -15.35 -3.37
C SER A 106 2.42 -15.71 -2.74
N ARG A 107 1.40 -14.84 -2.87
CA ARG A 107 0.02 -15.15 -2.47
C ARG A 107 -0.72 -15.91 -3.57
N ILE A 108 -0.50 -15.58 -4.84
CA ILE A 108 -1.10 -16.29 -5.99
C ILE A 108 -0.39 -17.62 -6.27
N TYR A 109 0.93 -17.62 -6.24
CA TYR A 109 1.79 -18.79 -6.44
C TYR A 109 2.72 -18.96 -5.23
N PRO A 110 2.25 -19.62 -4.16
CA PRO A 110 2.99 -19.78 -2.89
C PRO A 110 4.14 -20.80 -2.95
N GLY A 111 4.60 -21.16 -4.16
CA GLY A 111 5.34 -22.39 -4.45
C GLY A 111 6.51 -22.71 -3.52
N LYS A 112 6.43 -23.89 -2.89
CA LYS A 112 7.54 -24.57 -2.19
C LYS A 112 8.29 -25.59 -3.09
N SER A 113 7.79 -25.88 -4.30
CA SER A 113 8.37 -26.88 -5.22
C SER A 113 8.02 -26.58 -6.69
N PRO A 114 8.93 -26.83 -7.65
CA PRO A 114 8.71 -26.59 -9.08
C PRO A 114 7.62 -27.46 -9.73
N HIS A 115 7.12 -28.49 -9.03
CA HIS A 115 6.09 -29.41 -9.55
C HIS A 115 4.67 -29.08 -9.10
N HIS A 116 4.48 -28.09 -8.24
CA HIS A 116 3.16 -27.70 -7.71
C HIS A 116 2.84 -26.26 -8.08
N PHE A 117 2.48 -26.08 -9.36
CA PHE A 117 2.10 -24.78 -9.95
C PHE A 117 0.59 -24.56 -9.89
N SER A 118 -0.01 -24.85 -8.74
CA SER A 118 -1.44 -24.65 -8.51
C SER A 118 -1.66 -23.26 -7.91
N PRO A 119 -2.50 -22.42 -8.52
CA PRO A 119 -2.82 -21.11 -7.97
C PRO A 119 -3.58 -21.26 -6.65
N ASN A 120 -3.30 -20.34 -5.74
CA ASN A 120 -4.01 -20.24 -4.47
C ASN A 120 -5.37 -19.54 -4.68
N MET A 121 -6.42 -20.33 -4.90
CA MET A 121 -7.75 -19.81 -5.26
C MET A 121 -8.33 -18.79 -4.27
N PRO A 122 -8.22 -18.95 -2.94
CA PRO A 122 -8.63 -17.91 -1.97
C PRO A 122 -8.01 -16.53 -2.21
N ALA A 123 -6.74 -16.47 -2.65
CA ALA A 123 -6.06 -15.21 -2.94
C ALA A 123 -6.60 -14.52 -4.19
N VAL A 124 -7.03 -15.31 -5.18
CA VAL A 124 -7.61 -14.79 -6.43
C VAL A 124 -8.98 -14.16 -6.16
N THR A 125 -9.75 -14.70 -5.22
CA THR A 125 -11.07 -14.17 -4.83
C THR A 125 -11.00 -12.76 -4.22
N ILE A 126 -9.99 -12.48 -3.38
CA ILE A 126 -9.85 -11.13 -2.79
C ILE A 126 -9.52 -10.08 -3.86
N ILE A 127 -8.75 -10.46 -4.88
CA ILE A 127 -8.41 -9.56 -5.99
C ILE A 127 -9.63 -9.29 -6.87
N SER A 128 -10.48 -10.31 -7.09
CA SER A 128 -11.74 -10.09 -7.81
C SER A 128 -12.67 -9.14 -7.06
N ASP A 129 -12.75 -9.26 -5.72
CA ASP A 129 -13.59 -8.38 -4.89
C ASP A 129 -13.12 -6.91 -4.91
N LEU A 130 -11.82 -6.66 -5.09
CA LEU A 130 -11.24 -5.32 -5.21
C LEU A 130 -11.38 -4.68 -6.59
N SER A 131 -11.74 -5.48 -7.61
CA SER A 131 -11.79 -5.03 -9.01
C SER A 131 -13.21 -4.71 -9.50
N CYS A 132 -14.24 -4.96 -8.67
CA CYS A 132 -15.65 -4.74 -8.99
C CYS A 132 -16.24 -3.52 -8.28
#